data_AF-A0A1H2KEI5-F1
#
_entry.id   AF-A0A1H2KEI5-F1
#
_cell.length_a   1.000
_cell.length_b   1.000
_cell.length_c   1.000
_cell.angle_alpha   90.00
_cell.angle_beta   90.00
_cell.angle_gamma   90.00
#
_symmetry.space_group_name_H-M   'P 1'
#
loop_
_entity.id
_entity.type
_entity.pdbx_description
1 polymer ?
#
loop_
_entity_poly.entity_id
_entity_poly.type
_entity_poly.pdbx_seq_one_letter_code
_entity_poly.pdbx_strand_id
1 'polypeptide(L)'
;MSEIDDFRARYAQHVGHVAAGDMGSALAEMVQENLPTVFEGVDVPRGAIDDHRIVGVRADGDRMIGEAVYTFDGRQVGLRSVWERRDGTWLAAALENFPPGDRA
;
A
#
# COMPACT_ATOMS: atom_id res chain seq x y z
N MET A 1 -20.25 -9.87 -2.42
CA MET A 1 -18.78 -9.67 -2.52
C MET A 1 -18.16 -10.14 -1.23
N SER A 2 -16.99 -10.77 -1.30
CA SER A 2 -16.28 -11.19 -0.09
C SER A 2 -15.50 -10.00 0.50
N GLU A 3 -15.15 -10.06 1.79
CA GLU A 3 -14.38 -9.01 2.45
C GLU A 3 -13.02 -8.75 1.75
N ILE A 4 -12.42 -9.79 1.16
CA ILE A 4 -11.19 -9.67 0.38
C ILE A 4 -11.41 -8.98 -0.98
N ASP A 5 -12.60 -9.11 -1.60
CA ASP A 5 -12.92 -8.38 -2.83
C ASP A 5 -13.13 -6.89 -2.54
N ASP A 6 -13.79 -6.56 -1.44
CA ASP A 6 -13.99 -5.19 -0.97
C ASP A 6 -12.64 -4.55 -0.63
N PHE A 7 -11.78 -5.29 0.08
CA PHE A 7 -10.42 -4.86 0.36
C PHE A 7 -9.61 -4.68 -0.92
N ARG A 8 -9.72 -5.58 -1.90
CA ARG A 8 -9.00 -5.46 -3.18
C ARG A 8 -9.38 -4.18 -3.91
N ALA A 9 -10.67 -3.82 -3.93
CA ALA A 9 -11.12 -2.56 -4.54
C ALA A 9 -10.56 -1.34 -3.80
N ARG A 10 -10.60 -1.35 -2.46
CA ARG A 10 -10.02 -0.28 -1.64
C ARG A 10 -8.51 -0.16 -1.80
N TYR A 11 -7.80 -1.28 -1.83
CA TYR A 11 -6.36 -1.30 -2.03
C TYR A 11 -5.98 -0.78 -3.42
N ALA A 12 -6.75 -1.15 -4.45
CA ALA A 12 -6.54 -0.62 -5.80
C ALA A 12 -6.75 0.90 -5.88
N GLN A 13 -7.76 1.42 -5.18
CA GLN A 13 -7.96 2.87 -5.05
C GLN A 13 -6.78 3.54 -4.36
N HIS A 14 -6.31 2.99 -3.23
CA HIS A 14 -5.16 3.52 -2.49
C HIS A 14 -3.89 3.57 -3.35
N VAL A 15 -3.57 2.48 -4.05
CA VAL A 15 -2.44 2.41 -4.98
C VAL A 15 -2.59 3.44 -6.10
N GLY A 16 -3.81 3.67 -6.58
CA GLY A 16 -4.11 4.71 -7.56
C GLY A 16 -3.80 6.13 -7.04
N HIS A 17 -4.12 6.43 -5.79
CA HIS A 17 -3.77 7.72 -5.17
C HIS A 17 -2.24 7.90 -5.09
N VAL A 18 -1.52 6.87 -4.66
CA VAL A 18 -0.04 6.88 -4.61
C VAL A 18 0.54 7.11 -6.00
N ALA A 19 0.08 6.35 -7.00
CA ALA A 19 0.54 6.46 -8.39
C ALA A 19 0.26 7.83 -9.01
N ALA A 20 -0.85 8.46 -8.66
CA ALA A 20 -1.20 9.81 -9.10
C ALA A 20 -0.41 10.92 -8.38
N GLY A 21 0.40 10.58 -7.37
CA GLY A 21 1.05 11.55 -6.50
C GLY A 21 0.10 12.27 -5.53
N ASP A 22 -1.13 11.78 -5.37
CA ASP A 22 -2.10 12.30 -4.42
C ASP A 22 -1.83 11.73 -3.01
N MET A 23 -0.74 12.23 -2.42
CA MET A 23 -0.35 11.85 -1.07
C MET A 23 -1.38 12.27 -0.02
N GLY A 24 -2.21 13.29 -0.28
CA GLY A 24 -3.26 13.70 0.65
C GLY A 24 -4.30 12.59 0.84
N SER A 25 -4.82 12.06 -0.26
CA SER A 25 -5.77 10.94 -0.22
C SER A 25 -5.11 9.65 0.29
N ALA A 26 -3.87 9.37 -0.13
CA ALA A 26 -3.16 8.17 0.33
C ALA A 26 -2.89 8.19 1.85
N LEU A 27 -2.48 9.32 2.42
CA LEU A 27 -2.24 9.47 3.86
C LEU A 27 -3.54 9.47 4.67
N ALA A 28 -4.65 9.95 4.11
CA ALA A 28 -5.97 9.91 4.77
C ALA A 28 -6.49 8.47 4.97
N GLU A 29 -6.00 7.53 4.16
CA GLU A 29 -6.35 6.10 4.24
C GLU A 29 -5.45 5.32 5.21
N MET A 30 -4.52 6.00 5.88
CA MET A 30 -3.64 5.42 6.89
C MET A 30 -4.17 5.65 8.31
N VAL A 31 -3.73 4.80 9.23
CA VAL A 31 -3.92 5.01 10.67
C VAL A 31 -3.11 6.24 11.08
N GLN A 32 -3.81 7.33 11.41
CA GLN A 32 -3.19 8.65 11.64
C GLN A 32 -2.16 8.63 12.77
N GLU A 33 -2.40 7.82 13.81
CA GLU A 33 -1.49 7.62 14.94
C GLU A 33 -0.13 7.02 14.52
N ASN A 34 -0.09 6.26 13.42
CA ASN A 34 1.11 5.58 12.95
C ASN A 34 1.87 6.38 11.90
N LEU A 35 1.32 7.48 11.37
CA LEU A 35 1.95 8.27 10.30
C LEU A 35 3.40 8.69 10.58
N PRO A 36 3.81 9.06 11.81
CA PRO A 36 5.20 9.42 12.08
C PRO A 36 6.18 8.25 11.89
N THR A 37 5.74 7.02 12.19
CA THR A 37 6.62 5.84 12.25
C THR A 37 6.45 4.90 11.05
N VAL A 38 5.33 4.98 10.34
CA VAL A 38 4.99 4.06 9.23
C VAL A 38 5.96 4.14 8.05
N PHE A 39 6.69 5.24 7.91
CA PHE A 39 7.71 5.43 6.88
C PHE A 39 9.14 5.22 7.39
N GLU A 40 9.33 4.95 8.69
CA GLU A 40 10.67 4.76 9.25
C GLU A 40 11.31 3.48 8.69
N GLY A 41 12.45 3.64 8.03
CA GLY A 41 13.15 2.53 7.39
C GLY A 41 12.48 1.99 6.13
N VAL A 42 11.43 2.65 5.62
CA VAL A 42 10.71 2.26 4.40
C VAL A 42 11.15 3.15 3.24
N ASP A 43 11.65 2.55 2.17
CA ASP A 43 11.87 3.21 0.90
C ASP A 43 10.53 3.41 0.20
N VAL A 44 10.19 4.66 -0.11
CA VAL A 44 8.95 5.04 -0.79
C VAL A 44 9.29 5.73 -2.10
N PRO A 45 8.44 5.65 -3.13
CA PRO A 45 8.64 6.40 -4.36
C PRO A 45 8.85 7.88 -4.08
N ARG A 46 9.99 8.43 -4.53
CA ARG A 46 10.33 9.85 -4.39
C ARG A 46 10.29 10.52 -5.75
N GLY A 47 9.10 10.95 -6.17
CA GLY A 47 8.90 11.62 -7.45
C GLY A 47 7.70 11.07 -8.21
N ALA A 48 7.65 11.39 -9.51
CA ALA A 48 6.62 10.88 -10.39
C ALA A 48 6.79 9.36 -10.55
N ILE A 49 5.68 8.64 -10.44
CA ILE A 49 5.63 7.19 -10.67
C ILE A 49 5.38 6.97 -12.16
N ASP A 50 6.29 6.22 -12.79
CA ASP A 50 6.23 5.87 -14.21
C ASP A 50 5.25 4.71 -14.46
N ASP A 51 5.22 3.74 -13.55
CA ASP A 51 4.35 2.56 -13.63
C ASP A 51 4.06 1.99 -12.23
N HIS A 52 2.94 1.29 -12.09
CA HIS A 52 2.59 0.60 -10.85
C HIS A 52 1.82 -0.69 -11.12
N ARG A 53 2.01 -1.68 -10.25
CA ARG A 53 1.25 -2.94 -10.30
C ARG A 53 0.98 -3.50 -8.92
N ILE A 54 -0.23 -4.02 -8.73
CA ILE A 54 -0.58 -4.81 -7.55
C ILE A 54 -0.11 -6.24 -7.79
N VAL A 55 0.74 -6.75 -6.91
CA VAL A 55 1.34 -8.10 -7.02
C VAL A 55 0.76 -9.07 -6.00
N GLY A 56 -0.05 -8.61 -5.05
CA GLY A 56 -0.71 -9.48 -4.07
C GLY A 56 -1.76 -8.77 -3.25
N VAL A 57 -2.82 -9.50 -2.94
CA VAL A 57 -3.87 -9.11 -1.99
C VAL A 57 -4.26 -10.36 -1.22
N ARG A 58 -4.09 -10.37 0.11
CA ARG A 58 -4.38 -11.53 0.95
C ARG A 58 -4.90 -11.11 2.33
N ALA A 59 -5.73 -11.96 2.93
CA ALA A 59 -6.04 -11.87 4.35
C ALA A 59 -4.87 -12.42 5.18
N ASP A 60 -4.70 -11.90 6.39
CA ASP A 60 -3.69 -12.29 7.36
C ASP A 60 -4.27 -12.23 8.79
N GLY A 61 -5.01 -13.27 9.17
CA GLY A 61 -5.81 -13.26 10.39
C GLY A 61 -6.84 -12.13 10.35
N ASP A 62 -6.74 -11.20 11.32
CA ASP A 62 -7.62 -10.03 11.43
C ASP A 62 -7.13 -8.82 10.60
N ARG A 63 -6.09 -9.01 9.79
CA ARG A 63 -5.47 -7.97 8.95
C ARG A 63 -5.64 -8.29 7.47
N MET A 64 -5.45 -7.26 6.66
CA MET A 64 -5.38 -7.38 5.21
C MET A 64 -4.04 -6.90 4.71
N ILE A 65 -3.46 -7.62 3.76
CA ILE A 65 -2.16 -7.31 3.19
C ILE A 65 -2.33 -7.03 1.71
N GLY A 66 -1.88 -5.84 1.30
CA GLY A 66 -1.75 -5.45 -0.09
C GLY A 66 -0.27 -5.28 -0.45
N GLU A 67 0.14 -5.79 -1.60
CA GLU A 67 1.51 -5.65 -2.10
C GLU A 67 1.48 -5.01 -3.48
N ALA A 68 2.23 -3.92 -3.65
CA ALA A 68 2.36 -3.21 -4.90
C ALA A 68 3.85 -2.96 -5.22
N VAL A 69 4.17 -2.93 -6.51
CA VAL A 69 5.47 -2.51 -7.02
C VAL A 69 5.26 -1.20 -7.79
N TYR A 70 6.09 -0.21 -7.49
CA TYR A 70 6.11 1.08 -8.16
C TYR A 70 7.43 1.24 -8.92
N THR A 71 7.36 1.75 -10.14
CA THR A 71 8.50 2.12 -10.97
C THR A 71 8.62 3.65 -10.97
N PHE A 72 9.80 4.17 -10.68
CA PHE A 72 10.10 5.60 -10.70
C PHE A 72 11.58 5.82 -10.98
N ASP A 73 11.93 6.76 -11.85
CA ASP A 73 13.33 7.11 -12.18
C ASP A 73 14.17 5.88 -12.61
N GLY A 74 13.55 4.96 -13.36
CA GLY A 74 14.17 3.70 -13.79
C GLY A 74 14.46 2.69 -12.67
N ARG A 75 14.00 2.97 -11.44
CA ARG A 75 14.09 2.08 -10.27
C ARG A 75 12.73 1.48 -9.96
N GLN A 76 12.73 0.34 -9.25
CA GLN A 76 11.53 -0.28 -8.73
C GLN A 76 11.60 -0.37 -7.20
N VAL A 77 10.45 -0.21 -6.54
CA VAL A 77 10.30 -0.47 -5.12
C VAL A 77 9.05 -1.32 -4.87
N GLY A 78 9.21 -2.40 -4.11
CA GLY A 78 8.09 -3.18 -3.59
C GLY A 78 7.65 -2.60 -2.25
N LEU A 79 6.36 -2.33 -2.11
CA LEU A 79 5.72 -1.88 -0.88
C LEU A 79 4.62 -2.85 -0.47
N ARG A 80 4.82 -3.48 0.69
CA ARG A 80 3.82 -4.26 1.41
C ARG A 80 3.13 -3.35 2.39
N SER A 81 1.82 -3.26 2.27
CA SER A 81 0.95 -2.48 3.14
C SER A 81 0.11 -3.40 4.00
N VAL A 82 0.22 -3.23 5.32
CA VAL A 82 -0.52 -3.96 6.34
C VAL A 82 -1.69 -3.10 6.78
N TRP A 83 -2.90 -3.62 6.62
CA TRP A 83 -4.14 -2.94 6.93
C TRP A 83 -4.82 -3.57 8.13
N GLU A 84 -5.35 -2.72 8.99
CA GLU A 84 -6.15 -3.13 10.14
C GLU A 84 -7.51 -2.46 10.08
N ARG A 85 -8.49 -3.06 10.77
CA ARG A 85 -9.85 -2.55 10.79
C ARG A 85 -10.06 -1.60 11.96
N ARG A 86 -10.43 -0.35 11.68
CA ARG A 86 -10.77 0.69 12.65
C ARG A 86 -12.15 1.23 12.33
N ASP A 87 -13.07 1.18 13.30
CA ASP A 87 -14.45 1.65 13.16
C ASP A 87 -15.16 1.11 11.90
N GLY A 88 -14.90 -0.16 11.58
CA GLY A 88 -15.47 -0.83 10.40
C GLY A 88 -14.75 -0.57 9.08
N THR A 89 -13.75 0.32 9.04
CA THR A 89 -12.98 0.69 7.84
C THR A 89 -11.57 0.11 7.87
N TRP A 90 -11.08 -0.36 6.73
CA TRP A 90 -9.68 -0.78 6.59
C TRP A 90 -8.77 0.45 6.47
N LEU A 91 -7.77 0.57 7.34
CA LEU A 91 -6.76 1.62 7.30
C LEU A 91 -5.36 1.01 7.26
N ALA A 92 -4.47 1.61 6.46
CA ALA A 92 -3.08 1.19 6.38
C ALA A 92 -2.35 1.55 7.69
N ALA A 93 -1.86 0.53 8.40
CA ALA A 93 -1.26 0.67 9.71
C ALA A 93 0.27 0.50 9.70
N ALA A 94 0.80 -0.28 8.75
CA ALA A 94 2.24 -0.48 8.60
C ALA A 94 2.65 -0.63 7.13
N LEU A 95 3.90 -0.26 6.83
CA LEU A 95 4.53 -0.46 5.53
C LEU A 95 5.84 -1.22 5.70
N GLU A 96 6.18 -2.01 4.70
CA GLU A 96 7.44 -2.75 4.64
C GLU A 96 7.89 -2.82 3.17
N ASN A 97 9.20 -2.74 2.93
CA ASN A 97 9.73 -3.01 1.60
C ASN A 97 9.86 -4.50 1.31
N PHE A 98 9.68 -4.89 0.06
CA PHE A 98 10.06 -6.22 -0.43
C PHE A 98 10.76 -6.11 -1.79
N PRO A 99 11.52 -7.14 -2.22
CA PRO A 99 12.26 -7.10 -3.47
C PRO A 99 11.30 -7.09 -4.68
N PRO A 100 11.38 -6.10 -5.58
CA PRO A 100 10.60 -6.08 -6.81
C PRO A 100 11.16 -7.14 -7.78
N GLY A 101 10.66 -8.37 -7.69
CA GLY A 101 11.16 -9.51 -8.46
C GLY A 101 10.89 -10.87 -7.83
N ASP A 102 10.58 -10.91 -6.53
CA ASP A 102 10.41 -12.16 -5.76
C ASP A 102 9.03 -12.83 -5.89
N ARG A 103 8.28 -12.53 -6.97
CA ARG A 103 7.11 -13.33 -7.36
C ARG A 103 7.22 -13.72 -8.82
N ALA A 104 7.87 -14.85 -9.03
CA ALA A 104 7.69 -15.71 -10.19
C ALA A 104 6.33 -16.42 -10.14
#